data_AF-A0A2G9SBY6-F1
#
_entry.id   AF-A0A2G9SBY6-F1
#
_cell.length_a   1.000
_cell.length_b   1.000
_cell.length_c   1.000
_cell.angle_alpha   90.00
_cell.angle_beta   90.00
_cell.angle_gamma   90.00
#
_symmetry.space_group_name_H-M   'P 1'
#
loop_
_entity.id
_entity.type
_entity.pdbx_description
1 polymer ?
#
loop_
_entity_poly.entity_id
_entity_poly.type
_entity_poly.pdbx_seq_one_letter_code
_entity_poly.pdbx_strand_id
1 'polypeptide(L)' 'MMSLLQQLLYNESLALSWRDIIVPLVCQVVQTVRPDVKNDDDMDIRQYVHIKKIPGGKKSDSVVVNGFVCTKNIAHK' A
#
# COMPACT_ATOMS: atom_id res chain seq x y z
N MET A 1 -8.75 16.01 9.48
CA MET A 1 -8.96 15.02 8.40
C MET A 1 -8.09 13.78 8.60
N MET A 2 -8.18 13.10 9.76
CA MET A 2 -7.47 11.83 10.05
C MET A 2 -8.29 10.91 10.98
N SER A 3 -9.52 11.31 11.31
CA SER A 3 -10.39 10.62 12.26
C SER A 3 -10.76 9.22 11.79
N LEU A 4 -11.05 9.05 10.49
CA LEU A 4 -11.38 7.74 9.93
C LEU A 4 -10.20 6.77 10.05
N LEU A 5 -8.97 7.21 9.72
CA LEU A 5 -7.77 6.36 9.84
C LEU A 5 -7.56 5.92 11.30
N GLN A 6 -7.68 6.85 12.25
CA GLN A 6 -7.51 6.52 13.67
C GLN A 6 -8.59 5.56 14.16
N GLN A 7 -9.85 5.75 13.73
CA GLN A 7 -10.96 4.85 14.04
C GLN A 7 -10.72 3.45 13.48
N LEU A 8 -10.25 3.33 12.23
CA LEU A 8 -9.94 2.04 11.61
C LEU A 8 -8.78 1.34 12.32
N LEU A 9 -7.71 2.07 12.66
CA LEU A 9 -6.60 1.51 13.44
C LEU A 9 -7.08 1.00 14.81
N TYR A 10 -7.94 1.75 15.48
CA TYR A 10 -8.52 1.34 16.76
C TYR A 10 -9.38 0.07 16.62
N ASN A 11 -10.26 0.02 15.61
CA ASN A 11 -11.12 -1.13 15.35
C ASN A 11 -10.31 -2.40 15.07
N GLU A 12 -9.19 -2.27 14.36
CA GLU A 12 -8.29 -3.37 14.05
C GLU A 12 -7.24 -3.65 15.16
N SER A 13 -7.37 -3.01 16.33
CA SER A 13 -6.42 -3.14 17.45
C SER A 13 -4.97 -2.84 17.07
N LEU A 14 -4.75 -1.92 16.13
CA LEU A 14 -3.44 -1.49 15.67
C LEU A 14 -2.97 -0.24 16.41
N ALA A 15 -1.68 -0.20 16.73
CA ALA A 15 -1.07 0.98 17.36
C ALA A 15 -1.23 2.23 16.47
N LEU A 16 -1.61 3.36 17.07
CA LEU A 16 -1.80 4.64 16.35
C LEU A 16 -0.55 5.09 15.58
N SER A 17 0.65 4.69 16.03
CA SER A 17 1.92 4.95 15.33
C SER A 17 2.02 4.23 13.97
N TRP A 18 1.05 3.39 13.58
CA TRP A 18 0.93 2.92 12.19
C TRP A 18 0.58 4.06 11.23
N ARG A 19 -0.07 5.12 11.72
CA ARG A 19 -0.37 6.31 10.94
C ARG A 19 0.88 6.90 10.29
N ASP A 20 1.97 7.01 11.06
CA ASP A 20 3.22 7.62 10.61
C ASP A 20 3.92 6.79 9.51
N ILE A 21 3.49 5.54 9.34
CA ILE A 21 3.97 4.64 8.28
C ILE A 21 3.00 4.64 7.09
N ILE A 22 1.70 4.49 7.34
CA ILE A 22 0.69 4.33 6.29
C ILE A 22 0.51 5.63 5.50
N VAL A 23 0.47 6.78 6.16
CA VAL A 23 0.17 8.06 5.48
C VAL A 23 1.22 8.40 4.42
N PRO A 24 2.55 8.35 4.70
CA PRO A 24 3.56 8.59 3.68
C PRO A 24 3.49 7.58 2.51
N LEU A 25 3.29 6.29 2.81
CA LEU A 25 3.20 5.25 1.77
C LEU A 25 2.00 5.47 0.84
N VAL A 26 0.82 5.79 1.40
CA VAL A 26 -0.38 6.09 0.62
C VAL A 26 -0.17 7.35 -0.22
N CYS A 27 0.44 8.39 0.34
CA CYS A 27 0.81 9.60 -0.42
C CYS A 27 1.69 9.29 -1.63
N GLN A 28 2.68 8.41 -1.47
CA GLN A 28 3.53 7.98 -2.57
C GLN A 28 2.75 7.19 -3.63
N VAL A 29 1.86 6.28 -3.20
CA VAL A 29 1.02 5.48 -4.11
C VAL A 29 0.11 6.38 -4.96
N VAL A 30 -0.63 7.32 -4.34
CA VAL A 30 -1.57 8.19 -5.07
C VAL A 30 -0.87 9.16 -6.03
N GLN A 31 0.40 9.50 -5.79
CA GLN A 31 1.19 10.33 -6.69
C GLN A 31 1.71 9.55 -7.90
N THR A 32 1.89 8.23 -7.74
CA THR A 32 2.53 7.34 -8.73
C THR A 32 1.50 6.70 -9.66
N VAL A 33 0.35 6.25 -9.12
CA VAL A 33 -0.69 5.58 -9.90
C VAL A 33 -1.53 6.63 -10.64
N ARG A 34 -1.53 6.56 -11.98
CA ARG A 34 -2.31 7.45 -12.84
C ARG A 34 -3.09 6.63 -13.88
N PRO A 35 -4.35 6.25 -13.57
CA PRO A 35 -5.21 5.59 -14.54
C PRO A 35 -5.47 6.51 -15.75
N ASP A 36 -5.46 5.95 -16.95
CA ASP A 36 -5.77 6.70 -18.16
C ASP A 36 -7.27 6.70 -18.45
N VAL A 37 -8.01 7.47 -17.64
CA VAL A 37 -9.47 7.54 -17.69
C VAL A 37 -9.99 7.97 -19.07
N LYS A 38 -9.16 8.62 -19.91
CA LYS A 38 -9.55 8.98 -21.29
C LYS A 38 -9.67 7.76 -22.19
N ASN A 39 -8.96 6.69 -21.86
CA ASN A 39 -8.97 5.41 -22.55
C ASN A 39 -9.77 4.35 -21.76
N ASP A 40 -10.77 4.80 -20.97
CA ASP A 40 -11.73 3.94 -20.25
C ASP A 40 -11.14 3.14 -19.07
N ASP A 41 -9.99 3.56 -18.53
CA ASP A 41 -9.47 3.01 -17.28
C ASP A 41 -10.36 3.40 -16.08
N ASP A 42 -10.52 2.47 -15.12
CA ASP A 42 -11.20 2.74 -13.85
C ASP A 42 -10.35 3.67 -12.97
N MET A 43 -10.97 4.70 -12.41
CA MET A 43 -10.31 5.61 -11.48
C MET A 43 -10.05 4.96 -10.11
N ASP A 44 -10.61 3.77 -9.85
CA ASP A 44 -10.34 3.00 -8.64
C ASP A 44 -8.89 2.48 -8.58
N ILE A 45 -8.01 3.30 -7.99
CA ILE A 45 -6.59 2.99 -7.80
C ILE A 45 -6.34 1.66 -7.05
N ARG A 46 -7.32 1.14 -6.31
CA ARG A 46 -7.18 -0.13 -5.56
C ARG A 46 -7.02 -1.32 -6.51
N GLN A 47 -7.44 -1.20 -7.76
CA GLN A 47 -7.26 -2.24 -8.78
C GLN A 47 -5.81 -2.30 -9.29
N TYR A 48 -5.03 -1.24 -9.08
CA TYR A 48 -3.66 -1.08 -9.58
C TYR A 48 -2.60 -1.31 -8.49
N VAL A 49 -3.00 -1.52 -7.23
CA VAL A 49 -2.12 -1.60 -6.08
C VAL A 49 -2.32 -2.91 -5.34
N HIS A 50 -1.22 -3.61 -5.07
CA HIS A 50 -1.23 -4.81 -4.25
C HIS A 50 -0.45 -4.59 -2.94
N ILE A 51 -1.10 -4.84 -1.80
CA ILE A 51 -0.46 -4.76 -0.48
C ILE A 51 -0.03 -6.17 -0.07
N LYS A 52 1.29 -6.38 0.05
CA LYS A 52 1.86 -7.64 0.51
C LYS A 52 2.53 -7.47 1.88
N LYS A 53 2.00 -8.13 2.89
CA LYS A 53 2.63 -8.21 4.22
C LYS A 53 3.73 -9.27 4.21
N ILE A 54 4.94 -8.89 4.64
CA ILE A 54 6.07 -9.81 4.80
C ILE A 54 6.31 -9.96 6.31
N PRO A 55 6.30 -11.18 6.88
CA PRO A 55 6.57 -11.39 8.30
C PRO A 55 8.05 -11.12 8.62
N GLY A 56 8.32 -10.58 9.81
CA GLY A 56 9.64 -10.15 10.24
C GLY A 56 9.86 -8.64 10.08
N GLY A 57 11.02 -8.15 10.54
CA GLY A 57 11.39 -6.73 10.46
C GLY A 57 10.56 -5.80 11.35
N LYS A 58 10.65 -4.50 11.07
CA LYS A 58 9.85 -3.44 11.71
C LYS A 58 8.87 -2.88 10.69
N LYS A 59 7.73 -2.37 11.16
CA LYS A 59 6.76 -1.66 10.29
C LYS A 59 7.38 -0.47 9.54
N SER A 60 8.41 0.16 10.10
CA SER A 60 9.18 1.25 9.47
C SER A 60 9.92 0.83 8.21
N ASP A 61 10.12 -0.48 8.02
CA ASP A 61 10.86 -1.03 6.88
C ASP A 61 9.91 -1.24 5.68
N SER A 62 8.64 -0.88 5.82
CA SER A 62 7.65 -0.92 4.73
C SER A 62 8.01 0.09 3.64
N VAL A 63 7.99 -0.35 2.38
CA VAL A 63 8.32 0.49 1.22
C VAL A 63 7.31 0.28 0.09
N VAL A 64 7.16 1.29 -0.76
CA VAL A 64 6.44 1.16 -2.03
C VAL A 64 7.40 0.59 -3.08
N VAL A 65 6.96 -0.45 -3.78
CA VAL A 65 7.68 -1.04 -4.91
C VAL A 65 6.94 -0.70 -6.19
N ASN A 66 7.61 -0.02 -7.12
CA ASN A 66 7.07 0.28 -8.45
C ASN A 66 7.21 -0.94 -9.37
N GLY A 67 6.36 -1.94 -9.15
CA GLY A 67 6.39 -3.21 -9.86
C GLY A 67 5.61 -4.30 -9.14
N PHE A 68 5.89 -5.56 -9.47
CA PHE A 68 5.20 -6.71 -8.89
C PHE A 68 6.12 -7.51 -7.95
N VAL A 69 5.62 -7.84 -6.76
CA VAL A 69 6.34 -8.67 -5.78
C VAL A 69 5.63 -10.01 -5.62
N CYS A 70 6.22 -11.07 -6.14
CA CYS A 70 5.69 -12.43 -6.02
C CYS A 70 6.64 -13.37 -5.31
N THR A 71 6.06 -14.40 -4.70
CA THR A 71 6.82 -15.55 -4.21
C THR A 71 6.78 -16.59 -5.32
N LYS A 72 7.64 -16.42 -6.33
CA LYS A 72 7.76 -17.33 -7.46
C LYS A 72 9.23 -17.66 -7.66
N ASN A 73 9.56 -18.95 -7.67
CA ASN A 73 10.89 -19.39 -8.07
C ASN A 73 11.03 -19.29 -9.59
N ILE A 74 12.19 -18.84 -10.06
CA ILE A 74 12.52 -18.87 -11.48
C ILE A 74 12.72 -20.35 -11.88
N ALA A 75 12.29 -20.72 -13.09
CA ALA A 75 12.31 -22.12 -13.55
C ALA A 75 13.70 -22.75 -13.54
N HIS A 76 14.74 -21.94 -13.72
CA HIS A 76 16.14 -22.32 -13.58
C HIS A 76 16.89 -21.17 -12.91
N LYS A 77 17.87 -21.49 -12.05
CA LYS A 77 18.73 -20.49 -11.41
C LYS A 77 19.87 -20.06 -12.32
#